data_AF-A0A950XMU3-F1
#
_entry.id   AF-A0A950XMU3-F1
#
_cell.length_a   1.000
_cell.length_b   1.000
_cell.length_c   1.000
_cell.angle_alpha   90.00
_cell.angle_beta   90.00
_cell.angle_gamma   90.00
#
_symmetry.space_group_name_H-M   'P 1'
#
loop_
_entity.id
_entity.type
_entity.pdbx_description
1 polymer ?
#
loop_
_entity_poly.entity_id
_entity_poly.type
_entity_poly.pdbx_seq_one_letter_code
_entity_poly.pdbx_strand_id
1 'polypeptide(L)' 'AALVEMARVLQPGGRLAIMVPTAGRAAQLWRKLPNIGANLFGEDELGDILEDHGFVSVRTKSFGTMQWVRGKRG' A
#
# COMPACT_ATOMS: atom_id res chain seq x y z
N ALA A 1 11.25 0.56 0.40
CA ALA A 1 12.09 0.67 -0.82
C ALA A 1 11.25 0.88 -2.09
N ALA A 2 10.39 -0.06 -2.51
CA ALA A 2 9.64 0.06 -3.77
C ALA A 2 8.72 1.29 -3.87
N LEU A 3 7.98 1.64 -2.80
CA LEU A 3 7.09 2.81 -2.81
C LEU A 3 7.85 4.13 -3.04
N VAL A 4 9.09 4.24 -2.54
CA VAL A 4 9.93 5.42 -2.72
C VAL A 4 10.28 5.62 -4.19
N GLU A 5 10.63 4.53 -4.88
CA GLU A 5 10.94 4.60 -6.31
C GLU A 5 9.69 4.92 -7.14
N MET A 6 8.52 4.40 -6.76
CA MET A 6 7.24 4.77 -7.39
C MET A 6 6.90 6.24 -7.16
N ALA A 7 7.19 6.78 -5.97
CA ALA A 7 6.99 8.19 -5.64
C ALA A 7 7.93 9.12 -6.44
N ARG A 8 9.17 8.69 -6.64
CA ARG A 8 10.20 9.45 -7.35
C ARG A 8 9.84 9.73 -8.80
N VAL A 9 9.16 8.81 -9.47
CA VAL A 9 8.79 8.95 -10.89
C VAL A 9 7.49 9.72 -11.11
N LEU A 10 6.74 10.03 -10.06
CA LEU A 10 5.50 10.79 -10.16
C LEU A 10 5.79 12.29 -10.19
N GLN A 11 5.22 12.97 -11.20
CA GLN A 11 5.17 14.43 -11.23
C GLN A 11 4.37 14.97 -10.04
N PRO A 12 4.62 16.22 -9.59
CA PRO A 12 3.78 16.88 -8.60
C PRO A 12 2.30 16.81 -8.99
N GLY A 13 1.46 16.36 -8.06
CA GLY A 13 0.05 16.11 -8.28
C GLY A 13 -0.33 14.81 -9.00
N GLY A 14 0.65 14.00 -9.41
CA GLY A 14 0.47 12.64 -9.89
C GLY A 14 -0.18 11.75 -8.83
N ARG A 15 -0.89 10.71 -9.27
CA ARG A 15 -1.65 9.82 -8.37
C ARG A 15 -1.09 8.41 -8.42
N LEU A 16 -1.06 7.77 -7.25
CA LEU A 16 -0.69 6.38 -7.09
C LEU A 16 -1.87 5.63 -6.47
N ALA A 17 -2.14 4.42 -6.96
CA ALA A 17 -3.06 3.48 -6.35
C ALA A 17 -2.42 2.09 -6.37
N ILE A 18 -2.29 1.49 -5.18
CA ILE A 18 -1.71 0.16 -5.01
C ILE A 18 -2.76 -0.71 -4.32
N MET A 19 -2.92 -1.94 -4.81
CA MET A 19 -3.65 -2.99 -4.11
C MET A 19 -2.63 -3.93 -3.49
N VAL A 20 -2.78 -4.21 -2.19
CA VAL A 20 -1.97 -5.20 -1.48
C VAL A 20 -2.86 -6.20 -0.74
N PRO A 21 -2.36 -7.41 -0.47
CA PRO A 21 -2.98 -8.30 0.50
C PRO A 21 -2.89 -7.71 1.92
N THR A 22 -4.00 -7.69 2.66
CA THR A 22 -4.00 -7.20 4.04
C THR A 22 -3.48 -8.28 5.00
N ALA A 23 -2.59 -7.91 5.92
CA ALA A 23 -2.06 -8.77 6.97
C ALA A 23 -3.08 -9.11 8.10
N GLY A 24 -4.34 -8.72 7.95
CA GLY A 24 -5.39 -8.88 8.98
C GLY A 24 -5.95 -10.30 9.10
N ARG A 25 -7.28 -10.42 9.20
CA ARG A 25 -8.03 -11.69 9.43
C ARG A 25 -7.66 -12.87 8.52
N ALA A 26 -6.99 -12.63 7.40
CA ALA A 26 -6.55 -13.63 6.43
C ALA A 26 -5.02 -13.83 6.35
N ALA A 27 -4.20 -13.26 7.23
CA ALA A 27 -2.75 -13.47 7.23
C ALA A 27 -2.35 -14.96 7.31
N GLN A 28 -3.13 -15.79 8.02
CA GLN A 28 -2.90 -17.23 8.06
C GLN A 28 -3.16 -17.93 6.71
N LEU A 29 -4.04 -17.38 5.87
CA LEU A 29 -4.32 -17.89 4.53
C LEU A 29 -3.19 -17.48 3.57
N TRP A 30 -2.70 -16.24 3.67
CA TRP A 30 -1.58 -15.75 2.86
C TRP A 30 -0.25 -16.46 3.19
N ARG A 31 0.00 -16.78 4.46
CA ARG A 31 1.18 -17.57 4.88
C ARG A 31 1.23 -18.99 4.31
N LYS A 32 0.11 -19.52 3.80
CA LYS A 32 0.03 -20.86 3.18
C LYS A 32 0.28 -20.85 1.68
N LEU A 33 0.36 -19.67 1.04
CA LEU A 33 0.69 -19.57 -0.38
C LEU A 33 2.22 -19.53 -0.56
N PRO A 34 2.82 -20.50 -1.27
CA PRO A 34 4.27 -20.53 -1.46
C PRO A 34 4.73 -19.38 -2.35
N ASN A 35 5.76 -18.65 -1.89
CA ASN A 35 6.52 -17.67 -2.68
C ASN A 35 5.78 -16.45 -3.24
N ILE A 36 4.81 -15.89 -2.51
CA ILE A 36 4.37 -14.53 -2.84
C ILE A 36 5.28 -13.58 -2.04
N GLY A 37 6.25 -12.94 -2.70
CA GLY A 37 7.06 -11.83 -2.15
C GLY A 37 6.24 -10.58 -1.80
N ALA A 38 4.96 -10.76 -1.44
CA ALA A 38 4.09 -9.74 -0.92
C ALA A 38 4.48 -9.48 0.53
N ASN A 39 5.08 -8.32 0.76
CA ASN A 39 5.13 -7.77 2.10
C ASN A 39 3.67 -7.62 2.57
N LEU A 40 3.36 -8.25 3.70
CA LEU A 40 2.06 -8.15 4.33
C LEU A 40 2.03 -6.82 5.10
N PHE A 41 1.24 -5.87 4.62
CA PHE A 41 1.12 -4.56 5.27
C PHE A 41 -0.08 -4.55 6.22
N GLY A 42 0.10 -3.88 7.36
CA GLY A 42 -0.99 -3.54 8.28
C GLY A 42 -2.01 -2.59 7.64
N GLU A 43 -3.18 -2.44 8.27
CA GLU A 43 -4.27 -1.64 7.71
C GLU A 43 -3.92 -0.14 7.55
N ASP A 44 -3.03 0.41 8.37
CA ASP A 44 -2.65 1.82 8.27
C ASP A 44 -1.20 2.02 7.79
N GLU A 45 -0.38 0.97 7.83
CA GLU A 45 1.07 1.03 7.57
C GLU A 45 1.41 1.59 6.18
N LEU A 46 0.72 1.16 5.12
CA LEU A 46 0.93 1.70 3.77
C LEU A 46 0.45 3.14 3.62
N GLY A 47 -0.56 3.53 4.39
CA GLY A 47 -1.03 4.90 4.43
C GLY A 47 0.03 5.82 5.01
N ASP A 48 0.55 5.45 6.19
CA ASP A 48 1.59 6.18 6.89
C ASP A 48 2.87 6.31 6.04
N ILE A 49 3.30 5.21 5.40
CA ILE A 49 4.47 5.23 4.50
C ILE A 49 4.27 6.21 3.33
N LEU A 50 3.06 6.29 2.75
CA LEU A 50 2.80 7.24 1.67
C LEU A 50 2.85 8.68 2.18
N GLU A 51 2.29 8.96 3.36
CA GLU A 51 2.33 10.29 3.95
C GLU A 51 3.77 10.72 4.27
N ASP A 52 4.58 9.83 4.85
CA ASP A 52 6.01 10.04 5.10
C ASP A 52 6.82 10.34 3.82
N HIS A 53 6.35 9.85 2.67
CA HIS A 53 6.96 10.12 1.36
C HIS A 53 6.35 11.31 0.62
N GLY A 54 5.60 12.16 1.32
CA GLY A 54 5.05 13.40 0.78
C GLY A 54 3.91 13.17 -0.20
N PHE A 55 3.15 12.08 -0.03
CA PHE A 55 1.82 12.00 -0.59
C PHE A 55 0.81 12.68 0.32
N VAL A 56 -0.18 13.30 -0.30
CA VAL A 56 -1.31 13.95 0.35
C VAL A 56 -2.61 13.29 -0.09
N SER A 57 -3.68 13.56 0.64
CA SER A 57 -5.02 12.97 0.37
C SER A 57 -4.98 11.44 0.33
N VAL A 58 -4.17 10.83 1.20
CA VAL A 58 -4.04 9.37 1.28
C VAL A 58 -5.37 8.78 1.73
N ARG A 59 -5.80 7.71 1.08
CA ARG A 59 -7.03 7.00 1.38
C ARG A 59 -6.77 5.50 1.32
N THR A 60 -7.11 4.82 2.40
CA THR A 60 -7.12 3.36 2.48
C THR A 60 -8.55 2.84 2.35
N LYS A 61 -8.73 1.70 1.69
CA LYS A 61 -9.99 0.96 1.64
C LYS A 61 -9.68 -0.53 1.69
N SER A 62 -10.06 -1.17 2.78
CA SER A 62 -9.96 -2.61 2.93
C SER A 62 -11.26 -3.28 2.47
N PHE A 63 -11.15 -4.32 1.65
CA PHE A 63 -12.28 -5.14 1.22
C PHE A 63 -11.85 -6.61 1.12
N GLY A 64 -12.46 -7.46 1.96
CA GLY A 64 -12.09 -8.87 2.06
C GLY A 64 -10.66 -9.04 2.58
N THR A 65 -9.82 -9.74 1.80
CA THR A 65 -8.40 -9.99 2.13
C THR A 65 -7.44 -9.04 1.42
N MET A 66 -7.98 -8.00 0.78
CA MET A 66 -7.25 -7.02 -0.01
C MET A 66 -7.46 -5.62 0.56
N GLN A 67 -6.42 -4.81 0.45
CA GLN A 67 -6.44 -3.41 0.78
C GLN A 67 -6.01 -2.59 -0.43
N TRP A 68 -6.76 -1.51 -0.67
CA TRP A 68 -6.43 -0.49 -1.64
C TRP A 68 -5.90 0.73 -0.91
N VAL A 69 -4.76 1.24 -1.37
CA VAL A 69 -4.19 2.48 -0.86
C VAL A 69 -3.94 3.41 -2.03
N ARG A 70 -4.45 4.64 -1.94
CA ARG A 70 -4.24 5.67 -2.96
C ARG A 70 -3.75 6.96 -2.33
N GLY A 71 -2.91 7.69 -3.05
CA GLY A 71 -2.38 8.98 -2.64
C GLY A 71 -2.10 9.88 -3.85
N LYS A 72 -1.96 11.19 -3.60
CA LYS A 72 -1.53 12.18 -4.59
C LYS A 72 -0.14 12.69 -4.19
N ARG A 73 0.83 12.72 -5.09
CA ARG A 73 2.13 13.34 -4.82
C ARG A 73 1.93 14.83 -4.52
N GLY A 74 2.38 15.26 -3.35
CA GLY A 74 2.38 16.66 -2.92
C GLY A 74 3.17 17.56 -3.86
#